data_AF-A0A535JV99-F1
#
_entry.id   AF-A0A535JV99-F1
#
_cell.length_a   1.000
_cell.length_b   1.000
_cell.length_c   1.000
_cell.angle_alpha   90.00
_cell.angle_beta   90.00
_cell.angle_gamma   90.00
#
_symmetry.space_group_name_H-M   'P 1'
#
loop_
_entity.id
_entity.type
_entity.pdbx_description
1 polymer ?
#
loop_
_entity_poly.entity_id
_entity_poly.type
_entity_poly.pdbx_seq_one_letter_code
_entity_poly.pdbx_strand_id
1 'polypeptide(L)'
;MTTKKTDVQIRGVPVALRERLRRRADSKGVSMSQYVIEILKDDLARPTVAEWTAEVGKLPPIDLGGKTGAELVRETRREMGLEG
;
A
#
# COMPACT_ATOMS: atom_id res chain seq x y z
N MET A 1 12.01 18.37 -9.76
CA MET A 1 10.94 18.34 -10.78
C MET A 1 9.63 18.59 -10.06
N THR A 2 8.88 19.65 -10.40
CA THR A 2 7.55 19.90 -9.83
C THR A 2 6.57 18.88 -10.40
N THR A 3 6.04 18.00 -9.56
CA THR A 3 5.00 17.03 -9.97
C THR A 3 3.73 17.79 -10.37
N LYS A 4 3.21 17.50 -11.57
CA LYS A 4 1.94 18.07 -12.05
C LYS A 4 0.81 17.61 -11.12
N LYS A 5 0.00 18.55 -10.63
CA LYS A 5 -1.16 18.28 -9.78
C LYS A 5 -2.44 18.24 -10.62
N THR A 6 -3.41 17.44 -10.20
CA THR A 6 -4.76 17.39 -10.75
C THR A 6 -5.77 17.21 -9.62
N ASP A 7 -6.98 17.73 -9.81
CA ASP A 7 -8.03 17.67 -8.81
C ASP A 7 -8.87 16.39 -8.96
N VAL A 8 -9.23 15.79 -7.82
CA VAL A 8 -10.14 14.65 -7.75
C VAL A 8 -11.40 15.09 -7.01
N GLN A 9 -12.54 15.09 -7.70
CA GLN A 9 -13.84 15.40 -7.10
C GLN A 9 -14.55 14.13 -6.66
N ILE A 10 -14.74 13.96 -5.34
CA ILE A 10 -15.48 12.83 -4.77
C ILE A 10 -16.93 13.27 -4.51
N ARG A 11 -17.89 12.62 -5.16
CA ARG A 11 -19.34 12.90 -5.01
C ARG A 11 -20.00 11.92 -4.04
N GLY A 12 -21.09 12.34 -3.42
CA GLY A 12 -21.91 11.47 -2.55
C GLY A 12 -21.29 11.18 -1.17
N VAL A 13 -20.30 11.96 -0.74
CA VAL A 13 -19.68 11.77 0.58
C VAL A 13 -20.72 12.08 1.69
N PRO A 14 -21.01 11.13 2.59
CA PRO A 14 -21.91 11.39 3.70
C PRO A 14 -21.42 12.58 4.55
N VAL A 15 -22.33 13.47 4.93
CA VAL A 15 -22.00 14.68 5.70
C VAL A 15 -21.23 14.33 6.98
N ALA A 16 -21.67 13.30 7.70
CA ALA A 16 -21.00 12.84 8.92
C ALA A 16 -19.54 12.40 8.67
N LEU A 17 -19.25 11.78 7.52
CA LEU A 17 -17.88 11.41 7.15
C LEU A 17 -17.04 12.65 6.85
N ARG A 18 -17.57 13.60 6.08
CA ARG A 18 -16.90 14.87 5.78
C ARG A 18 -16.55 15.64 7.06
N GLU A 19 -17.48 15.72 8.01
CA GLU A 19 -17.24 16.41 9.29
C GLU A 19 -16.20 15.70 10.17
N ARG A 20 -16.10 14.37 10.08
CA ARG A 20 -15.02 13.63 10.77
C ARG A 20 -13.66 13.86 10.12
N LEU A 21 -13.60 13.90 8.78
CA LEU A 21 -12.38 14.23 8.05
C LEU A 21 -11.89 15.64 8.38
N ARG A 22 -12.80 16.61 8.35
CA ARG A 22 -12.51 18.00 8.72
C ARG A 22 -11.92 18.10 10.13
N ARG A 23 -12.60 17.55 11.14
CA ARG A 23 -12.12 17.59 12.53
C ARG A 23 -10.73 16.99 12.71
N ARG A 24 -10.43 15.89 12.02
CA ARG A 24 -9.10 15.28 12.06
C ARG A 24 -8.04 16.13 11.37
N ALA A 25 -8.37 16.75 10.24
CA ALA A 25 -7.47 17.68 9.55
C ALA A 25 -7.14 18.89 10.44
N ASP A 26 -8.17 19.49 11.05
CA ASP A 26 -8.05 20.62 11.98
C ASP A 26 -7.16 20.24 13.18
N SER A 27 -7.36 19.07 13.79
CA SER A 27 -6.51 18.59 14.91
C SER A 27 -5.05 18.37 14.54
N LYS A 28 -4.75 18.18 13.25
CA LYS A 28 -3.40 17.99 12.72
C LYS A 28 -2.81 19.30 12.16
N GLY A 29 -3.54 20.41 12.21
CA GLY A 29 -3.09 21.70 11.68
C GLY A 29 -2.92 21.72 10.16
N VAL A 30 -3.62 20.84 9.42
CA VAL A 30 -3.52 20.74 7.96
C VAL A 30 -4.87 20.98 7.30
N SER A 31 -4.87 21.36 6.02
CA SER A 31 -6.12 21.45 5.26
C SER A 31 -6.76 20.07 5.09
N MET A 32 -8.09 20.02 4.94
CA MET A 32 -8.80 18.76 4.71
C MET A 32 -8.30 18.06 3.44
N SER A 33 -8.02 18.80 2.36
CA SER A 33 -7.46 18.25 1.13
C SER A 33 -6.10 17.60 1.37
N GLN A 34 -5.20 18.28 2.11
CA GLN A 34 -3.90 17.71 2.46
C GLN A 34 -4.07 16.44 3.29
N TYR A 35 -4.96 16.45 4.28
CA TYR A 35 -5.22 15.27 5.11
C TYR A 35 -5.70 14.07 4.29
N VAL A 36 -6.63 14.28 3.34
CA VAL A 36 -7.13 13.21 2.46
C VAL A 36 -6.05 12.71 1.51
N ILE A 37 -5.24 13.60 0.95
CA ILE A 37 -4.12 13.22 0.07
C ILE A 37 -3.13 12.32 0.81
N GLU A 38 -2.78 12.65 2.06
CA GLU A 38 -1.85 11.80 2.84
C GLU A 38 -2.47 10.44 3.18
N ILE A 39 -3.77 10.36 3.52
CA ILE A 39 -4.44 9.06 3.69
C ILE A 39 -4.34 8.21 2.41
N LEU A 40 -4.60 8.82 1.25
CA LEU A 40 -4.52 8.10 -0.02
C LEU A 40 -3.09 7.66 -0.36
N LYS A 41 -2.09 8.48 -0.03
CA LYS A 41 -0.69 8.08 -0.20
C LYS A 41 -0.31 6.92 0.72
N ASP A 42 -0.74 6.97 1.98
CA ASP A 42 -0.44 5.92 2.96
C ASP A 42 -1.10 4.59 2.55
N ASP A 43 -2.35 4.65 2.08
CA ASP A 43 -3.09 3.49 1.56
C ASP A 43 -2.41 2.88 0.33
N LEU A 44 -1.94 3.74 -0.59
CA LEU A 44 -1.28 3.34 -1.84
C LEU A 44 0.24 3.14 -1.71
N ALA A 45 0.80 3.28 -0.50
CA ALA A 45 2.25 3.17 -0.29
C ALA A 45 2.79 1.76 -0.57
N ARG A 46 1.91 0.75 -0.59
CA ARG A 46 2.27 -0.64 -0.92
C ARG A 46 1.27 -1.17 -1.95
N PRO A 47 1.72 -1.96 -2.95
CA PRO A 47 0.81 -2.65 -3.84
C PRO A 47 -0.06 -3.61 -3.03
N THR A 48 -1.30 -3.79 -3.46
CA THR A 48 -2.13 -4.90 -3.01
C THR A 48 -1.45 -6.23 -3.35
N VAL A 49 -1.82 -7.31 -2.66
CA VAL A 49 -1.31 -8.66 -2.99
C VAL A 49 -1.60 -8.99 -4.45
N ALA A 50 -2.79 -8.63 -4.96
CA ALA A 50 -3.18 -8.88 -6.34
C ALA A 50 -2.30 -8.13 -7.35
N GLU A 51 -2.06 -6.83 -7.13
CA GLU A 51 -1.16 -6.03 -7.97
C GLU A 51 0.26 -6.58 -7.91
N TRP A 52 0.75 -6.88 -6.71
CA TRP A 52 2.08 -7.46 -6.53
C TRP A 52 2.22 -8.81 -7.24
N THR A 53 1.24 -9.72 -7.12
CA THR A 53 1.23 -11.00 -7.82
C THR A 53 1.19 -10.82 -9.34
N ALA A 54 0.41 -9.85 -9.84
CA ALA A 54 0.40 -9.53 -11.26
C ALA A 54 1.75 -9.01 -11.75
N GLU A 55 2.44 -8.17 -10.98
CA GLU A 55 3.78 -7.69 -11.32
C GLU A 55 4.83 -8.82 -11.27
N VAL A 56 4.82 -9.65 -10.23
CA VAL A 56 5.73 -10.81 -10.12
C VAL A 56 5.50 -11.80 -11.26
N GLY A 57 4.25 -12.01 -11.67
CA GLY A 57 3.90 -12.90 -12.78
C GLY A 57 4.43 -12.45 -14.15
N LYS A 58 4.84 -11.18 -14.31
CA LYS A 58 5.48 -10.68 -15.55
C LYS A 58 6.97 -10.99 -15.61
N LEU A 59 7.60 -11.36 -14.49
CA LEU A 59 9.03 -11.66 -14.44
C LEU A 59 9.31 -13.03 -15.07
N PRO A 60 10.48 -13.22 -15.70
CA PRO A 60 10.89 -14.54 -16.17
C PRO A 60 10.84 -15.57 -15.04
N PRO A 61 10.30 -16.78 -15.28
CA PRO A 61 10.32 -17.85 -14.31
C PRO A 61 11.76 -18.17 -13.89
N ILE A 62 11.98 -18.32 -12.59
CA ILE A 62 13.26 -18.81 -12.06
C ILE A 62 13.14 -20.32 -11.88
N ASP A 63 14.14 -21.06 -12.35
CA ASP A 63 14.26 -22.47 -12.02
C ASP A 63 14.66 -22.62 -10.55
N LEU A 64 13.77 -23.22 -9.76
CA LEU A 64 13.97 -23.46 -8.34
C LEU A 64 14.44 -24.90 -8.04
N GLY A 65 14.89 -25.65 -9.07
CA GLY A 65 15.40 -27.00 -8.90
C GLY A 65 14.36 -27.97 -8.34
N GLY A 66 13.08 -27.77 -8.70
CA GLY A 66 11.95 -28.58 -8.21
C GLY A 66 11.41 -28.21 -6.82
N LYS A 67 12.02 -27.24 -6.12
CA LYS A 67 11.49 -26.69 -4.86
C LYS A 67 10.49 -25.57 -5.13
N THR A 68 9.52 -25.41 -4.24
CA THR A 68 8.64 -24.23 -4.18
C THR A 68 9.35 -23.07 -3.48
N GLY A 69 8.96 -21.84 -3.79
CA GLY A 69 9.47 -20.66 -3.07
C GLY A 69 9.20 -20.72 -1.55
N ALA A 70 8.09 -21.37 -1.14
CA ALA A 70 7.76 -21.56 0.27
C ALA A 70 8.71 -22.53 0.99
N GLU A 71 9.21 -23.55 0.29
CA GLU A 71 10.20 -24.49 0.85
C GLU A 71 11.54 -23.81 1.07
N LEU A 72 11.99 -23.00 0.11
CA LEU A 72 13.23 -22.22 0.22
C LEU A 72 13.17 -21.25 1.40
N VAL A 73 12.07 -20.50 1.57
CA VAL A 73 11.91 -19.58 2.72
C VAL A 73 11.95 -20.33 4.05
N ARG A 74 11.31 -21.49 4.15
CA ARG A 74 11.34 -22.31 5.38
C ARG A 74 12.75 -22.84 5.66
N GLU A 75 13.46 -23.29 4.64
CA GLU A 75 14.86 -23.74 4.74
C GLU A 75 15.76 -22.61 5.24
N THR A 76 15.68 -21.42 4.64
CA THR A 76 16.46 -20.26 5.10
C THR A 76 16.13 -19.84 6.53
N ARG A 77 14.86 -19.92 6.96
CA ARG A 77 14.49 -19.62 8.36
C ARG A 77 15.10 -20.62 9.35
N ARG A 78 15.18 -21.91 9.00
CA ARG A 78 15.89 -22.93 9.78
C ARG A 78 17.38 -22.60 9.91
N GLU A 79 18.02 -22.31 8.78
CA GLU A 79 19.44 -21.98 8.73
C GLU A 79 19.78 -20.74 9.54
N MET A 80 18.90 -19.73 9.51
CA MET A 80 19.07 -18.49 10.29
C MET A 80 18.63 -18.61 11.76
N GLY A 81 18.15 -19.77 12.22
CA GLY A 81 17.68 -19.95 13.59
C GLY A 81 16.45 -19.10 13.95
N LEU A 82 15.62 -18.76 12.95
CA LEU A 82 14.40 -17.96 13.10
C LEU A 82 13.14 -18.82 13.28
N GLU A 83 13.31 -20.13 13.50
CA GLU A 83 12.21 -21.01 13.92
C GLU A 83 12.02 -20.89 15.43
N GLY A 84 10.89 -20.30 15.82
CA GLY A 84 10.32 -20.31 17.17
C GLY A 84 8.87 -20.73 17.11
#